data_AF-A0A6V8Q364-F1
#
_entry.id   AF-A0A6V8Q364-F1
#
_cell.length_a   1.000
_cell.length_b   1.000
_cell.length_c   1.000
_cell.angle_alpha   90.00
_cell.angle_beta   90.00
_cell.angle_gamma   90.00
#
_symmetry.space_group_name_H-M   'P 1'
#
loop_
_entity.id
_entity.type
_entity.pdbx_description
1 polymer ?
#
loop_
_entity_poly.entity_id
_entity_poly.type
_entity_poly.pdbx_seq_one_letter_code
_entity_poly.pdbx_strand_id
1 'polypeptide(L)'
;KIDEKALAEFSIYTSKKMKGIILQKLSGRIEKVYFSYEMVESYFPNLSDKLVNKMLDAISKGWDEQLSFCEICPTRCISEKDAYCTMFDEGPF
;
A
#
# COMPACT_ATOMS: atom_id res chain seq x y z
N LYS A 1 15.87 18.76 3.27
CA LYS A 1 15.26 17.89 4.30
C LYS A 1 13.78 17.83 3.98
N ILE A 2 13.16 16.66 3.92
CA ILE A 2 11.71 16.55 3.68
C ILE A 2 11.00 16.95 4.98
N ASP A 3 10.01 17.83 4.89
CA ASP A 3 9.20 18.22 6.05
C ASP A 3 8.01 17.26 6.27
N GLU A 4 7.41 17.34 7.46
CA GLU A 4 6.30 16.46 7.86
C GLU A 4 5.08 16.58 6.93
N LYS A 5 4.82 17.78 6.40
CA LYS A 5 3.68 18.01 5.50
C LYS A 5 3.92 17.30 4.16
N ALA A 6 5.11 17.47 3.59
CA ALA A 6 5.51 16.80 2.35
C ALA A 6 5.53 15.28 2.51
N LEU A 7 5.96 14.76 3.67
CA LEU A 7 5.87 13.33 3.98
C LEU A 7 4.42 12.83 4.04
N ALA A 8 3.52 13.59 4.67
CA ALA A 8 2.11 13.23 4.76
C ALA A 8 1.45 13.22 3.37
N GLU A 9 1.69 14.25 2.56
CA GLU A 9 1.16 14.33 1.19
C GLU A 9 1.72 13.20 0.31
N PHE A 10 3.02 12.91 0.42
CA PHE A 10 3.65 11.79 -0.30
C PHE A 10 3.09 10.44 0.13
N SER A 11 2.82 10.25 1.42
CA SER A 11 2.20 9.03 1.95
C SER A 11 0.81 8.81 1.33
N ILE A 12 -0.02 9.86 1.31
CA ILE A 12 -1.36 9.81 0.71
C ILE A 12 -1.27 9.52 -0.80
N TYR A 13 -0.39 10.21 -1.50
CA TYR A 13 -0.17 10.02 -2.93
C TYR A 13 0.23 8.57 -3.23
N THR A 14 1.20 8.05 -2.48
CA THR A 14 1.74 6.69 -2.63
C THR A 14 0.64 5.65 -2.34
N SER A 15 -0.08 5.75 -1.23
CA SER A 15 -1.16 4.82 -0.90
C SER A 15 -2.23 4.74 -2.01
N LYS A 16 -2.58 5.88 -2.63
CA LYS A 16 -3.54 5.92 -3.74
C LYS A 16 -3.00 5.20 -4.98
N LYS A 17 -1.74 5.43 -5.34
CA LYS A 17 -1.10 4.79 -6.50
C LYS A 17 -0.88 3.29 -6.30
N MET A 18 -0.62 2.87 -5.06
CA MET A 18 -0.27 1.49 -4.71
C MET A 18 -1.46 0.53 -4.65
N LYS A 19 -2.70 1.04 -4.65
CA LYS A 19 -3.92 0.22 -4.54
C LYS A 19 -3.92 -1.01 -5.45
N GLY A 20 -3.56 -0.85 -6.73
CA GLY A 20 -3.57 -1.94 -7.69
C GLY A 20 -2.57 -3.06 -7.36
N ILE A 21 -1.34 -2.68 -7.00
CA ILE A 21 -0.26 -3.60 -6.66
C ILE A 21 -0.59 -4.35 -5.36
N ILE A 22 -1.11 -3.63 -4.37
CA ILE A 22 -1.56 -4.22 -3.09
C ILE A 22 -2.63 -5.28 -3.34
N LEU A 23 -3.65 -4.99 -4.15
CA LEU A 23 -4.70 -5.96 -4.48
C LEU A 23 -4.14 -7.17 -5.23
N GLN A 24 -3.18 -6.98 -6.14
CA GLN A 24 -2.51 -8.10 -6.82
C GLN A 24 -1.77 -8.99 -5.83
N LYS A 25 -1.00 -8.39 -4.90
CA LYS A 25 -0.25 -9.11 -3.85
C LYS A 25 -1.19 -9.94 -2.98
N LEU A 26 -2.26 -9.32 -2.50
CA LEU A 26 -3.25 -9.97 -1.64
C LEU A 26 -4.07 -11.06 -2.36
N SER A 27 -4.23 -10.94 -3.68
CA SER A 27 -4.82 -12.00 -4.51
C SER A 27 -3.84 -13.13 -4.88
N GLY A 28 -2.59 -13.07 -4.40
CA GLY A 28 -1.54 -14.04 -4.73
C GLY A 28 -0.98 -13.94 -6.15
N ARG A 29 -1.37 -12.92 -6.93
CA ARG A 29 -0.90 -12.73 -8.33
C ARG A 29 0.56 -12.31 -8.41
N ILE A 30 1.06 -11.63 -7.38
CA ILE A 30 2.46 -11.23 -7.24
C ILE A 30 2.96 -11.57 -5.84
N GLU A 31 4.22 -11.95 -5.72
CA GLU A 31 4.81 -12.36 -4.43
C GLU A 31 5.15 -11.17 -3.54
N LYS A 32 5.57 -10.04 -4.12
CA LYS A 32 6.06 -8.86 -3.41
C LYS A 32 5.47 -7.58 -3.97
N VAL A 33 5.25 -6.61 -3.08
CA VAL A 33 4.91 -5.25 -3.49
C VAL A 33 6.14 -4.61 -4.13
N TYR A 34 6.00 -4.07 -5.34
CA TYR A 34 7.05 -3.32 -6.01
C TYR A 34 6.65 -1.86 -6.16
N PHE A 35 7.63 -0.97 -6.10
CA PHE A 35 7.42 0.46 -6.11
C PHE A 35 8.39 1.12 -7.09
N SER A 36 7.86 1.99 -7.97
CA SER A 36 8.67 2.60 -9.02
C SER A 36 9.62 3.65 -8.44
N TYR A 37 10.89 3.56 -8.82
CA TYR A 37 11.91 4.57 -8.56
C TYR A 37 11.46 5.96 -9.02
N GLU A 38 10.92 6.04 -10.25
CA GLU A 38 10.44 7.27 -10.87
C GLU A 38 9.34 7.95 -10.05
N MET A 39 8.57 7.18 -9.26
CA MET A 39 7.50 7.74 -8.43
C MET A 39 8.04 8.59 -7.28
N VAL A 40 9.16 8.18 -6.68
CA VAL A 40 9.84 8.94 -5.62
C VAL A 40 10.61 10.10 -6.23
N GLU A 41 11.34 9.84 -7.30
CA GLU A 41 12.15 10.86 -7.99
C GLU A 41 11.27 11.99 -8.52
N SER A 42 10.14 11.69 -9.16
CA SER A 42 9.22 12.72 -9.66
C SER A 42 8.63 13.58 -8.54
N TYR A 43 8.37 13.01 -7.37
CA TYR A 43 7.80 13.73 -6.22
C TYR A 43 8.87 14.53 -5.47
N PHE A 44 10.10 14.00 -5.40
CA PHE A 44 11.23 14.60 -4.73
C PHE A 44 12.44 14.68 -5.67
N PRO A 45 12.42 15.56 -6.68
CA PRO A 45 13.42 15.59 -7.77
C PRO A 45 14.83 15.95 -7.32
N ASN A 46 14.98 16.47 -6.11
CA ASN A 46 16.27 16.91 -5.55
C ASN A 46 16.86 15.88 -4.57
N LEU A 47 16.28 14.69 -4.45
CA LEU A 47 16.88 13.61 -3.67
C LEU A 47 17.99 12.93 -4.47
N SER A 48 19.04 12.51 -3.77
CA SER A 48 20.03 11.62 -4.37
C SER A 48 19.48 10.21 -4.51
N ASP A 49 19.98 9.47 -5.50
CA ASP A 49 19.57 8.08 -5.75
C ASP A 49 19.72 7.19 -4.51
N LYS A 50 20.75 7.44 -3.70
CA LYS A 50 20.97 6.74 -2.43
C LYS A 50 19.81 6.95 -1.45
N LEU A 51 19.25 8.16 -1.39
CA LEU A 51 18.09 8.46 -0.54
C LEU A 51 16.81 7.87 -1.15
N VAL A 52 16.64 7.95 -2.47
CA VAL A 52 15.52 7.32 -3.17
C VAL A 52 15.50 5.82 -2.88
N ASN A 53 16.60 5.11 -3.08
CA ASN A 53 16.70 3.67 -2.82
C ASN A 53 16.34 3.32 -1.36
N LYS A 54 16.83 4.10 -0.39
CA LYS A 54 16.46 3.91 1.02
C LYS A 54 14.96 4.11 1.27
N MET A 55 14.34 5.06 0.59
CA MET A 55 12.88 5.26 0.69
C MET A 55 12.13 4.09 0.06
N LEU A 56 12.54 3.61 -1.12
CA LEU A 56 11.95 2.44 -1.76
C LEU A 56 12.01 1.21 -0.85
N ASP A 57 13.17 0.94 -0.26
CA ASP A 57 13.37 -0.18 0.68
C ASP A 57 12.44 -0.06 1.90
N ALA A 58 12.38 1.13 2.50
CA ALA A 58 11.54 1.38 3.67
C ALA A 58 10.04 1.25 3.35
N ILE A 59 9.61 1.77 2.20
CA ILE A 59 8.22 1.68 1.73
C ILE A 59 7.85 0.22 1.44
N SER A 60 8.71 -0.51 0.74
CA SER A 60 8.49 -1.93 0.42
C SER A 60 8.33 -2.74 1.69
N LYS A 61 9.25 -2.57 2.66
CA LYS A 61 9.19 -3.26 3.95
C LYS A 61 7.92 -2.90 4.73
N GLY A 62 7.56 -1.62 4.79
CA GLY A 62 6.36 -1.18 5.50
C GLY A 62 5.08 -1.77 4.91
N TRP A 63 4.98 -1.87 3.58
CA TRP A 63 3.86 -2.53 2.93
C TRP A 63 3.83 -4.03 3.19
N ASP A 64 4.96 -4.74 3.07
CA ASP A 64 5.00 -6.18 3.34
C ASP A 64 4.57 -6.49 4.78
N GLU A 65 5.06 -5.72 5.77
CA GLU A 65 4.64 -5.84 7.16
C GLU A 65 3.14 -5.56 7.32
N GLN A 66 2.64 -4.45 6.78
CA GLN A 66 1.22 -4.09 6.88
C GLN A 66 0.29 -5.14 6.24
N LEU A 67 0.66 -5.66 5.07
CA LEU A 67 -0.16 -6.64 4.34
C LEU A 67 -0.12 -8.03 4.98
N SER A 68 0.96 -8.39 5.67
CA SER A 68 1.04 -9.66 6.42
C SER A 68 -0.08 -9.79 7.46
N PHE A 69 -0.50 -8.68 8.06
CA PHE A 69 -1.63 -8.65 8.99
C PHE A 69 -2.98 -8.71 8.29
N CYS A 70 -3.08 -8.20 7.05
CA CYS A 70 -4.34 -8.24 6.29
C CYS A 70 -4.75 -9.66 5.91
N GLU A 71 -3.80 -10.60 5.79
CA GLU A 71 -4.06 -12.01 5.50
C GLU A 71 -4.73 -12.75 6.67
N ILE A 72 -4.46 -12.33 7.91
CA ILE A 72 -4.97 -12.97 9.14
C ILE A 72 -6.06 -12.16 9.85
N CYS A 73 -6.38 -10.97 9.34
CA CYS A 73 -7.31 -10.05 9.98
C CYS A 73 -8.76 -10.61 9.99
N PRO A 74 -9.44 -10.61 11.14
CA PRO A 74 -10.80 -11.14 11.25
C PRO A 74 -11.83 -10.34 10.43
N THR A 75 -11.55 -9.09 10.10
CA THR A 75 -12.44 -8.24 9.29
C THR A 75 -12.53 -8.71 7.84
N ARG A 76 -11.55 -9.49 7.34
CA ARG A 76 -11.56 -10.13 6.01
C ARG A 76 -11.91 -9.21 4.83
N CYS A 77 -11.72 -7.90 4.97
CA CYS A 77 -12.12 -6.89 3.99
C CYS A 77 -11.47 -7.06 2.61
N ILE A 78 -10.35 -7.78 2.56
CA ILE A 78 -9.61 -8.08 1.34
C ILE A 78 -9.99 -9.45 0.77
N SER A 79 -9.99 -10.50 1.60
CA SER A 79 -10.30 -11.87 1.16
C SER A 79 -11.76 -12.02 0.74
N GLU A 80 -12.65 -11.23 1.33
CA GLU A 80 -14.09 -11.20 1.04
C GLU A 80 -14.49 -9.96 0.22
N LYS A 81 -13.53 -9.23 -0.39
CA LYS A 81 -13.82 -7.96 -1.11
C LYS A 81 -14.83 -8.09 -2.25
N ASP A 82 -14.86 -9.26 -2.89
CA ASP A 82 -15.77 -9.60 -4.00
C ASP A 82 -16.89 -10.54 -3.52
N ALA A 83 -16.89 -10.93 -2.25
CA ALA A 83 -17.93 -11.77 -1.68
C ALA A 83 -19.19 -10.94 -1.46
N TYR A 84 -20.33 -11.59 -1.66
CA TYR A 84 -21.61 -10.97 -1.40
C TYR A 84 -21.79 -10.76 0.12
N CYS A 85 -22.03 -9.52 0.54
CA CYS A 85 -22.21 -9.17 1.94
C CYS A 85 -23.67 -9.35 2.35
N THR A 86 -23.98 -10.47 3.01
CA THR A 86 -25.34 -10.79 3.47
C THR A 86 -25.77 -9.99 4.70
N MET A 87 -24.89 -9.15 5.26
CA MET A 87 -25.16 -8.32 6.45
C MET A 87 -26.44 -7.48 6.30
N PHE A 88 -26.73 -7.01 5.08
CA PHE A 88 -27.92 -6.18 4.79
C PHE A 88 -29.16 -7.00 4.39
N ASP A 89 -29.02 -8.30 4.13
CA ASP A 89 -30.10 -9.17 3.71
C ASP A 89 -30.64 -10.06 4.84
N GLU A 90 -29.81 -10.41 5.81
CA GLU A 90 -30.11 -11.39 6.87
C GLU A 90 -30.25 -10.75 8.27
N GLY A 91 -30.75 -9.51 8.34
CA GLY A 91 -30.74 -8.67 9.55
C GLY A 91 -31.31 -9.26 10.87
N PRO A 92 -31.01 -8.57 11.98
CA PRO A 92 -32.03 -7.67 12.54
C PRO A 92 -31.54 -6.21 12.65
N PHE A 93 -30.79 -5.72 11.65
CA PHE A 93 -30.53 -4.28 11.50
C PHE A 93 -31.63 -3.63 10.66
#